data_AF-A0A423PNZ1-F1
#
_entry.id   AF-A0A423PNZ1-F1
#
_cell.length_a   1.000
_cell.length_b   1.000
_cell.length_c   1.000
_cell.angle_alpha   90.00
_cell.angle_beta   90.00
_cell.angle_gamma   90.00
#
_symmetry.space_group_name_H-M   'P 1'
#
loop_
_entity.id
_entity.type
_entity.pdbx_description
1 polymer ?
#
loop_
_entity_poly.entity_id
_entity_poly.type
_entity_poly.pdbx_seq_one_letter_code
_entity_poly.pdbx_strand_id
1 'polypeptide(L)'
;MQTHTIDAEQARNNMQTASEGPAEAVEALNEAIRDASQKHRGHTVAFLSRDNIDAEDLDKIKRHFQRRGFRVDDRCHNRETFAMTISWYPE
;
A
#
# COMPACT_ATOMS: atom_id res chain seq x y z
N MET A 1 7.50 22.31 15.14
CA MET A 1 6.66 21.31 14.45
C MET A 1 7.50 20.05 14.29
N GLN A 2 7.25 19.02 15.10
CA GLN A 2 7.97 17.75 14.98
C GLN A 2 7.26 16.91 13.92
N THR A 3 7.98 16.60 12.84
CA THR A 3 7.57 15.65 11.81
C THR A 3 7.57 14.26 12.46
N HIS A 4 6.40 13.78 12.86
CA HIS A 4 6.25 12.40 13.33
C HIS A 4 6.40 11.47 12.12
N THR A 5 7.65 11.11 11.82
CA THR A 5 7.97 10.04 10.89
C THR A 5 7.51 8.74 11.55
N ILE A 6 6.56 8.05 10.93
CA ILE A 6 6.15 6.69 11.32
C ILE A 6 7.41 5.83 11.45
N ASP A 7 7.57 5.20 12.61
CA ASP A 7 8.74 4.36 12.87
C ASP A 7 8.68 3.07 12.04
N ALA A 8 9.83 2.44 11.83
CA ALA A 8 9.95 1.24 10.99
C ALA A 8 9.19 0.02 11.54
N GLU A 9 8.86 0.01 12.83
CA GLU A 9 8.10 -1.03 13.51
C GLU A 9 6.59 -0.83 13.30
N GLN A 10 6.13 0.42 13.32
CA GLN A 10 4.77 0.82 12.93
C GLN A 10 4.52 0.59 11.44
N ALA A 11 5.49 0.88 10.59
CA ALA A 11 5.44 0.57 9.18
C ALA A 11 5.39 -0.95 8.93
N ARG A 12 6.08 -1.75 9.76
CA ARG A 12 6.02 -3.22 9.74
C ARG A 12 4.70 -3.79 10.26
N ASN A 13 4.11 -3.19 11.30
CA ASN A 13 2.80 -3.58 11.80
C ASN A 13 1.67 -3.22 10.81
N ASN A 14 1.88 -2.21 9.97
CA ASN A 14 1.00 -1.90 8.84
C ASN A 14 1.22 -2.82 7.62
N MET A 15 2.20 -3.74 7.66
CA MET A 15 2.40 -4.75 6.61
C MET A 15 1.43 -5.92 6.83
N GLN A 16 0.24 -5.80 6.28
CA GLN A 16 -0.69 -6.89 6.02
C GLN A 16 -1.34 -6.56 4.65
N THR A 17 -1.55 -7.48 3.72
CA THR A 17 -1.83 -8.91 3.83
C THR A 17 -1.48 -9.58 2.48
N ALA A 18 -1.05 -10.84 2.49
CA ALA A 18 -1.10 -11.67 1.28
C ALA A 18 -2.57 -11.79 0.86
N SER A 19 -2.97 -11.10 -0.22
CA SER A 19 -4.36 -11.14 -0.70
C SER A 19 -4.59 -12.35 -1.61
N GLU A 20 -5.82 -12.84 -1.66
CA GLU A 20 -6.27 -13.93 -2.54
C GLU A 20 -6.63 -13.42 -3.96
N GLY A 21 -6.68 -12.10 -4.16
CA GLY A 21 -6.99 -11.46 -5.44
C GLY A 21 -6.89 -9.92 -5.41
N PRO A 22 -7.12 -9.25 -6.55
CA PRO A 22 -6.94 -7.80 -6.68
C PRO A 22 -7.98 -6.96 -5.92
N ALA A 23 -9.21 -7.45 -5.77
CA ALA A 23 -10.26 -6.75 -5.04
C ALA A 23 -9.96 -6.75 -3.53
N GLU A 24 -9.56 -7.91 -3.01
CA GLU A 24 -9.16 -8.10 -1.61
C GLU A 24 -7.92 -7.28 -1.27
N ALA A 25 -6.96 -7.16 -2.19
CA ALA A 25 -5.80 -6.28 -2.01
C ALA A 25 -6.22 -4.81 -1.87
N VAL A 26 -7.15 -4.34 -2.69
CA VAL A 26 -7.66 -2.96 -2.59
C VAL A 26 -8.39 -2.74 -1.27
N GLU A 27 -9.22 -3.68 -0.84
CA GLU A 27 -9.94 -3.59 0.44
C GLU A 27 -8.96 -3.53 1.62
N ALA A 28 -8.03 -4.49 1.70
CA ALA A 28 -7.00 -4.54 2.75
C ALA A 28 -6.15 -3.25 2.79
N LEU A 29 -5.78 -2.71 1.63
CA LEU A 29 -5.05 -1.46 1.53
C LEU A 29 -5.87 -0.26 2.01
N ASN A 30 -7.16 -0.19 1.69
CA ASN A 30 -8.03 0.88 2.18
C ASN A 30 -8.19 0.82 3.70
N GLU A 31 -8.32 -0.39 4.28
CA GLU A 31 -8.39 -0.56 5.72
C GLU A 31 -7.09 -0.12 6.41
N ALA A 32 -5.93 -0.57 5.90
CA ALA A 32 -4.63 -0.19 6.43
C ALA A 32 -4.40 1.33 6.37
N ILE A 33 -4.78 1.97 5.25
CA ILE A 33 -4.72 3.43 5.10
C ILE A 33 -5.67 4.11 6.09
N ARG A 34 -6.92 3.64 6.22
CA ARG A 34 -7.90 4.22 7.14
C ARG A 34 -7.37 4.18 8.58
N ASP A 35 -6.90 3.03 9.02
CA ASP A 35 -6.39 2.82 10.38
C ASP A 35 -5.12 3.66 10.66
N ALA A 36 -4.24 3.80 9.67
CA ALA A 36 -3.06 4.65 9.78
C ALA A 36 -3.42 6.15 9.75
N SER A 37 -4.36 6.56 8.90
CA SER A 37 -4.77 7.96 8.69
C SER A 37 -5.43 8.58 9.92
N GLN A 38 -6.15 7.78 10.72
CA GLN A 38 -6.76 8.23 11.98
C GLN A 38 -5.73 8.63 13.03
N LYS A 39 -4.49 8.14 12.89
CA LYS A 39 -3.42 8.37 13.86
C LYS A 39 -2.46 9.43 13.34
N HIS A 40 -1.99 9.33 12.09
CA HIS A 40 -0.95 10.21 11.53
C HIS A 40 -1.07 10.38 10.00
N ARG A 41 -0.39 11.39 9.43
CA ARG A 41 -0.10 11.43 7.97
C ARG A 41 1.02 10.43 7.67
N GLY A 42 0.87 9.63 6.62
CA GLY A 42 1.72 8.45 6.44
C GLY A 42 1.81 7.90 5.02
N HIS A 43 2.42 6.73 4.95
CA HIS A 43 2.41 5.82 3.81
C HIS A 43 2.17 4.39 4.30
N THR A 44 1.64 3.54 3.42
CA THR A 44 1.42 2.11 3.65
C THR A 44 2.22 1.32 2.62
N VAL A 45 2.93 0.29 3.05
CA VAL A 45 3.64 -0.64 2.17
C VAL A 45 2.93 -1.98 2.19
N ALA A 46 2.60 -2.49 1.01
CA ALA A 46 2.00 -3.81 0.82
C ALA A 46 2.89 -4.70 -0.05
N PHE A 47 2.90 -5.99 0.28
CA PHE A 47 3.53 -7.04 -0.50
C PHE A 47 2.44 -7.94 -1.08
N LEU A 48 2.44 -8.08 -2.41
CA LEU A 48 1.42 -8.81 -3.16
C LEU A 48 2.10 -10.00 -3.86
N SER A 49 1.51 -11.18 -3.74
CA SER A 49 2.00 -12.39 -4.42
C SER A 49 1.57 -12.40 -5.89
N ARG A 50 2.49 -12.83 -6.77
CA ARG A 50 2.20 -13.03 -8.19
C ARG A 50 1.25 -14.18 -8.48
N ASP A 51 1.12 -15.12 -7.54
CA ASP A 51 0.18 -16.23 -7.68
C ASP A 51 -1.28 -15.76 -7.70
N ASN A 52 -1.55 -14.59 -7.10
CA ASN A 52 -2.90 -14.04 -6.94
C ASN A 52 -3.08 -12.67 -7.62
N ILE A 53 -1.99 -11.96 -7.91
CA ILE A 53 -1.99 -10.63 -8.53
C ILE A 53 -0.92 -10.54 -9.60
N ASP A 54 -1.35 -10.38 -10.85
CA ASP A 54 -0.43 -10.18 -11.96
C ASP A 54 -0.04 -8.70 -12.17
N ALA A 55 0.71 -8.43 -13.24
CA ALA A 55 1.14 -7.07 -13.55
C ALA A 55 -0.01 -6.14 -14.01
N GLU A 56 -1.05 -6.70 -14.66
CA GLU A 56 -2.22 -5.95 -15.09
C GLU A 56 -3.07 -5.55 -13.88
N ASP A 57 -3.27 -6.47 -12.96
CA ASP A 57 -3.97 -6.25 -11.71
C ASP A 57 -3.23 -5.26 -10.82
N LEU A 58 -1.91 -5.35 -10.73
CA LEU A 58 -1.09 -4.32 -10.06
C LEU A 58 -1.33 -2.94 -10.66
N ASP A 59 -1.39 -2.81 -11.99
CA ASP A 59 -1.68 -1.53 -12.65
C ASP A 59 -3.09 -1.00 -12.33
N LYS A 60 -4.10 -1.89 -12.27
CA LYS A 60 -5.47 -1.53 -11.83
C LYS A 60 -5.47 -0.99 -10.40
N ILE A 61 -4.79 -1.68 -9.49
CA ILE A 61 -4.67 -1.27 -8.08
C ILE A 61 -3.97 0.10 -7.99
N LYS A 62 -2.85 0.29 -8.70
CA LYS A 62 -2.15 1.58 -8.74
C LYS A 62 -3.05 2.71 -9.22
N ARG A 63 -3.74 2.53 -10.35
CA ARG A 63 -4.67 3.54 -10.90
C ARG A 63 -5.80 3.86 -9.95
N HIS A 64 -6.32 2.85 -9.22
CA HIS A 64 -7.38 3.03 -8.24
C HIS A 64 -6.99 4.05 -7.16
N PHE A 65 -5.79 3.91 -6.59
CA PHE A 65 -5.29 4.83 -5.56
C PHE A 65 -4.82 6.16 -6.15
N GLN A 66 -4.14 6.18 -7.29
CA GLN A 66 -3.71 7.42 -7.95
C GLN A 66 -4.89 8.34 -8.29
N ARG A 67 -6.01 7.79 -8.78
CA ARG A 67 -7.23 8.57 -9.06
C ARG A 67 -7.85 9.22 -7.83
N ARG A 68 -7.52 8.73 -6.63
CA ARG A 68 -8.00 9.27 -5.35
C ARG A 68 -7.01 10.25 -4.72
N GLY A 69 -5.96 10.65 -5.45
CA GLY A 69 -4.96 11.62 -4.99
C GLY A 69 -3.83 11.00 -4.18
N PHE A 70 -3.74 9.67 -4.10
CA PHE A 70 -2.60 9.01 -3.46
C PHE A 70 -1.40 8.96 -4.41
N ARG A 71 -0.21 9.12 -3.86
CA ARG A 71 1.02 8.80 -4.58
C ARG A 71 1.30 7.30 -4.41
N VAL A 72 1.53 6.60 -5.52
CA VAL A 72 1.78 5.16 -5.52
C VAL A 72 3.11 4.88 -6.19
N ASP A 73 4.02 4.26 -5.44
CA ASP A 73 5.34 3.83 -5.90
C ASP A 73 5.41 2.29 -5.79
N ASP A 74 5.58 1.59 -6.92
CA ASP A 74 5.76 0.14 -6.96
C ASP A 74 7.23 -0.24 -7.17
N ARG A 75 7.65 -1.32 -6.52
CA ARG A 75 8.94 -1.96 -6.72
C ARG A 75 8.73 -3.46 -6.86
N CYS A 76 9.25 -4.03 -7.95
CA CYS A 76 9.37 -5.48 -8.06
C CYS A 76 10.41 -5.93 -7.01
N HIS A 77 10.00 -6.67 -5.98
CA HIS A 77 10.88 -7.03 -4.88
C HIS A 77 11.66 -8.31 -5.18
N ASN A 78 11.03 -9.26 -5.87
CA ASN A 78 11.65 -10.47 -6.43
C ASN A 78 10.76 -11.04 -7.55
N ARG A 79 11.11 -12.21 -8.09
CA ARG A 79 10.35 -12.84 -9.21
C ARG A 79 8.91 -13.20 -8.86
N GLU A 80 8.58 -13.31 -7.58
CA GLU A 80 7.35 -13.91 -7.04
C GLU A 80 6.45 -12.90 -6.32
N THR A 81 6.97 -11.73 -5.94
CA THR A 81 6.23 -10.71 -5.19
C THR A 81 6.46 -9.30 -5.71
N PHE A 82 5.37 -8.55 -5.73
CA PHE A 82 5.37 -7.11 -5.95
C PHE A 82 5.31 -6.40 -4.59
N ALA A 83 6.10 -5.34 -4.43
CA ALA A 83 5.96 -4.42 -3.31
C ALA A 83 5.37 -3.10 -3.82
N MET A 84 4.41 -2.54 -3.10
CA MET A 84 3.77 -1.27 -3.44
C MET A 84 3.70 -0.38 -2.22
N THR A 85 4.07 0.89 -2.38
CA THR A 85 3.99 1.93 -1.36
C THR A 85 2.96 2.96 -1.77
N ILE A 86 2.00 3.25 -0.88
CA ILE A 86 0.93 4.23 -1.09
C ILE A 86 1.10 5.35 -0.07
N SER A 87 1.19 6.61 -0.51
CA SER A 87 1.42 7.79 0.34
C SER A 87 0.29 8.82 0.19
N TRP A 88 -0.09 9.48 1.29
CA TRP A 88 -1.17 10.50 1.33
C TRP A 88 -0.82 11.73 2.17
N TYR A 89 0.11 12.52 1.67
CA TYR A 89 0.38 13.85 2.22
C TYR A 89 -0.28 14.87 1.28
N PRO A 90 -1.11 15.81 1.77
CA PRO A 90 -1.43 16.99 0.97
C PRO A 90 -0.14 17.78 0.79
N GLU A 91 0.15 18.18 -0.46
CA GLU A 91 1.21 19.16 -0.76
C GLU A 91 1.00 20.47 0.01
#